data_AF-A0A429JYT0-F1
#
_entry.id   AF-A0A429JYT0-F1
#
_cell.length_a   1.000
_cell.length_b   1.000
_cell.length_c   1.000
_cell.angle_alpha   90.00
_cell.angle_beta   90.00
_cell.angle_gamma   90.00
#
_symmetry.space_group_name_H-M   'P 1'
#
loop_
_entity.id
_entity.type
_entity.pdbx_description
1 polymer ?
#
loop_
_entity_poly.entity_id
_entity_poly.type
_entity_poly.pdbx_seq_one_letter_code
_entity_poly.pdbx_strand_id
1 'polypeptide(L)' 'MSYLVIKELGYKIFLAKKGNSDSKNAYVVFTSDKEMFVGVESYTYDAPSNKLLWEGIQDLGLVIVGFADTEEEALDLAF' A
#
# COMPACT_ATOMS: atom_id res chain seq x y z
N MET A 1 9.43 -5.41 -3.56
CA MET A 1 8.98 -5.84 -2.21
C MET A 1 7.46 -5.97 -2.25
N SER A 2 6.86 -6.97 -1.62
CA SER A 2 5.40 -7.20 -1.72
C SER A 2 4.65 -6.70 -0.48
N TYR A 3 3.55 -6.01 -0.71
CA TYR A 3 2.66 -5.41 0.28
C TYR A 3 1.26 -6.01 0.13
N LEU A 4 0.73 -6.62 1.18
CA LEU A 4 -0.63 -7.15 1.25
C LEU A 4 -1.56 -6.05 1.74
N VAL A 5 -2.65 -5.77 1.02
CA VAL A 5 -3.67 -4.83 1.50
C VAL A 5 -4.30 -5.42 2.77
N ILE A 6 -4.19 -4.71 3.89
CA ILE A 6 -4.68 -5.19 5.20
C ILE A 6 -5.88 -4.40 5.70
N LYS A 7 -6.11 -3.19 5.19
CA LYS A 7 -7.19 -2.31 5.67
C LYS A 7 -7.59 -1.27 4.63
N GLU A 8 -8.88 -0.93 4.59
CA GLU A 8 -9.38 0.29 3.96
C GLU A 8 -9.54 1.35 5.05
N LEU A 9 -8.98 2.54 4.82
CA LEU A 9 -9.03 3.68 5.75
C LEU A 9 -10.16 4.67 5.41
N GLY A 10 -10.94 4.40 4.36
CA GLY A 10 -11.99 5.27 3.83
C GLY A 10 -11.46 6.24 2.78
N TYR A 11 -12.36 6.97 2.11
CA TYR A 11 -12.00 7.94 1.06
C TYR A 11 -11.07 7.39 -0.05
N LYS A 12 -11.24 6.11 -0.41
CA LYS A 12 -10.38 5.42 -1.41
C LYS A 12 -8.93 5.26 -0.95
N ILE A 13 -8.65 5.33 0.35
CA ILE A 13 -7.33 5.15 0.95
C ILE A 13 -7.22 3.74 1.51
N PHE A 14 -6.11 3.08 1.20
CA PHE A 14 -5.82 1.72 1.58
C PHE A 14 -4.47 1.64 2.27
N LEU A 15 -4.39 0.73 3.24
CA LEU A 15 -3.20 0.39 3.97
C LEU A 15 -2.75 -1.00 3.54
N ALA A 16 -1.52 -1.12 3.07
CA ALA A 16 -0.90 -2.40 2.82
C ALA A 16 0.34 -2.61 3.69
N LYS A 17 0.52 -3.86 4.14
CA LYS A 17 1.59 -4.29 5.01
C LYS A 17 2.57 -5.17 4.25
N LYS A 18 3.85 -4.91 4.42
CA LYS A 18 4.92 -5.72 3.87
C LYS A 18 4.89 -7.12 4.48
N GLY A 19 4.94 -8.14 3.63
CA GLY A 19 5.02 -9.54 4.06
C GLY A 19 6.35 -9.80 4.76
N ASN A 20 6.31 -9.90 6.09
CA ASN A 20 7.41 -10.33 6.96
C ASN A 20 8.65 -9.39 6.94
N SER A 21 8.60 -8.28 7.69
CA SER A 21 9.82 -7.55 8.04
C SER A 21 9.55 -6.53 9.15
N ASP A 22 10.20 -6.74 10.30
CA ASP A 22 10.45 -5.77 11.36
C ASP A 22 11.45 -4.71 10.83
N SER A 23 11.06 -3.99 9.77
CA SER A 23 11.99 -3.15 8.99
C SER A 23 11.30 -1.88 8.54
N LYS A 24 12.12 -0.85 8.28
CA LYS A 24 11.66 0.43 7.74
C LYS A 24 10.71 0.25 6.55
N ASN A 25 9.70 1.09 6.47
CA ASN A 25 8.62 1.08 5.48
C ASN A 25 7.81 -0.24 5.50
N ALA A 26 7.46 -0.70 6.71
CA ALA A 26 6.64 -1.88 6.92
C ALA A 26 5.21 -1.70 6.37
N TYR A 27 4.74 -0.47 6.31
CA TYR A 27 3.41 -0.09 5.83
C TYR A 27 3.52 0.86 4.63
N VAL A 28 2.58 0.73 3.70
CA VAL A 28 2.38 1.66 2.60
C VAL A 28 0.93 2.12 2.60
N VAL A 29 0.75 3.44 2.52
CA VAL A 29 -0.54 4.09 2.37
C VAL A 29 -0.65 4.51 0.92
N PHE A 30 -1.72 4.11 0.27
CA PHE A 30 -1.96 4.45 -1.13
C PHE A 30 -3.45 4.65 -1.38
N THR A 31 -3.78 5.41 -2.41
CA THR A 31 -5.15 5.59 -2.86
C THR A 31 -5.41 4.82 -4.14
N SER A 32 -6.66 4.42 -4.34
CA SER A 32 -7.11 3.71 -5.54
C SER A 32 -8.54 4.08 -5.90
N ASP A 33 -8.78 4.44 -7.16
CA ASP A 33 -10.15 4.63 -7.67
C ASP A 33 -10.92 3.32 -7.86
N LYS A 34 -10.25 2.17 -7.73
CA LYS A 34 -10.85 0.84 -7.82
C LYS A 34 -11.10 0.28 -6.42
N GLU A 35 -12.16 -0.50 -6.32
CA GLU A 35 -12.44 -1.32 -5.13
C GLU A 35 -11.34 -2.36 -4.95
N MET A 36 -10.85 -2.50 -3.71
CA MET A 36 -9.75 -3.41 -3.35
C MET A 36 -10.21 -4.49 -2.38
N PHE A 37 -9.75 -5.71 -2.59
CA PHE A 37 -9.97 -6.85 -1.70
C PHE A 37 -8.93 -6.88 -0.58
N VAL A 38 -9.34 -6.33 0.56
CA VAL A 38 -8.58 -6.37 1.80
C VAL A 38 -8.31 -7.83 2.23
N GLY A 39 -7.05 -8.13 2.56
CA GLY A 39 -6.59 -9.44 3.02
C GLY A 39 -6.27 -10.43 1.91
N VAL A 40 -6.54 -10.07 0.64
CA VAL A 40 -6.33 -10.95 -0.52
C VAL A 40 -5.38 -10.31 -1.52
N GLU A 41 -5.58 -9.02 -1.83
CA GLU A 41 -4.77 -8.35 -2.83
C GLU A 41 -3.37 -8.00 -2.34
N SER A 42 -2.37 -8.32 -3.16
CA SER A 42 -0.98 -7.98 -2.88
C SER A 42 -0.35 -7.24 -4.05
N TYR A 43 0.50 -6.28 -3.71
CA TYR A 43 1.12 -5.35 -4.64
C TYR A 43 2.63 -5.38 -4.47
N THR A 44 3.34 -5.42 -5.57
CA THR A 44 4.80 -5.29 -5.57
C THR A 44 5.17 -3.82 -5.70
N TYR A 45 5.86 -3.28 -4.70
CA TYR A 45 6.48 -1.96 -4.81
C TYR A 45 7.69 -2.00 -5.73
N ASP A 46 7.62 -1.19 -6.79
CA ASP A 46 8.69 -0.89 -7.74
C ASP A 46 9.33 0.45 -7.36
N ALA A 47 10.52 0.40 -6.76
CA ALA A 47 11.26 1.58 -6.32
C ALA A 47 11.73 2.49 -7.47
N PRO A 48 12.17 1.98 -8.64
CA PRO A 48 12.58 2.82 -9.78
C PRO A 48 11.46 3.73 -10.29
N SER A 49 10.23 3.22 -10.31
CA SER A 49 9.07 3.95 -10.82
C SER A 49 8.21 4.57 -9.72
N ASN A 50 8.53 4.32 -8.45
CA ASN A 50 7.75 4.68 -7.28
C ASN A 50 6.26 4.28 -7.41
N LYS A 51 6.00 3.03 -7.84
CA LYS A 51 4.66 2.51 -8.15
C LYS A 51 4.38 1.18 -7.44
N LEU A 52 3.11 0.93 -7.15
CA LEU A 52 2.61 -0.38 -6.73
C LEU A 52 2.11 -1.14 -7.96
N LEU A 53 2.59 -2.37 -8.14
CA LEU A 53 2.30 -3.24 -9.28
C LEU A 53 1.50 -4.46 -8.82
N TRP A 54 0.33 -4.69 -9.41
CA TRP A 54 -0.42 -5.93 -9.18
C TRP A 54 -0.05 -6.96 -10.24
N GLU A 55 0.53 -8.09 -9.83
CA GLU A 55 0.94 -9.16 -10.75
C GLU A 55 1.78 -8.68 -11.97
N GLY A 56 2.55 -7.59 -11.81
CA GLY A 56 3.36 -6.99 -12.88
C GLY A 56 2.64 -5.98 -13.77
N ILE A 57 1.35 -5.70 -13.53
CA ILE A 57 0.59 -4.67 -14.23
C ILE A 57 0.91 -3.29 -13.63
N GLN A 58 1.32 -2.36 -14.51
CA GLN A 58 1.55 -0.95 -14.17
C GLN A 58 0.29 -0.11 -14.44
N ASP A 59 0.23 1.11 -13.89
CA ASP A 59 -0.83 2.08 -14.16
C ASP A 59 -2.25 1.64 -13.76
N LEU A 60 -2.37 1.01 -12.60
CA LEU A 60 -3.65 0.60 -12.03
C LEU A 60 -4.47 1.76 -11.44
N GLY A 61 -3.99 3.00 -11.55
CA GLY A 61 -4.59 4.18 -10.91
C GLY A 61 -4.27 4.27 -9.41
N LEU A 62 -3.15 3.68 -8.98
CA LEU A 62 -2.71 3.69 -7.60
C LEU A 62 -1.78 4.85 -7.35
N VAL A 63 -2.06 5.63 -6.31
CA VAL A 63 -1.20 6.75 -5.90
C VAL A 63 -0.67 6.47 -4.52
N ILE A 64 0.66 6.33 -4.39
CA ILE A 64 1.30 6.16 -3.10
C ILE A 64 1.24 7.51 -2.36
N VAL A 65 0.62 7.49 -1.18
CA VAL A 65 0.57 8.65 -0.27
C VAL A 65 1.86 8.70 0.54
N GLY A 66 2.30 7.55 1.07
CA GLY A 66 3.51 7.47 1.86
C GLY A 66 3.82 6.08 2.36
N PHE A 67 4.98 5.97 3.01
CA PHE A 67 5.43 4.78 3.71
C PHE A 67 5.55 5.07 5.19
N ALA A 68 5.30 4.06 6.02
CA ALA A 68 5.38 4.17 7.47
C ALA A 68 6.04 2.92 8.06
N ASP A 69 6.68 3.11 9.21
CA ASP A 69 7.31 2.03 9.97
C ASP A 69 6.28 1.33 10.87
N THR A 70 5.32 2.09 11.39
CA THR A 70 4.24 1.60 12.27
C THR A 70 2.85 1.82 11.65
N GLU A 71 1.84 1.10 12.17
CA GLU A 71 0.45 1.30 11.74
C GLU A 71 -0.06 2.70 12.15
N GLU A 72 0.34 3.20 13.33
CA GLU A 72 -0.06 4.53 13.81
C GLU A 72 0.43 5.65 12.89
N GLU A 73 1.70 5.61 12.47
CA GLU A 73 2.24 6.56 11.49
C GLU A 73 1.52 6.45 10.13
N ALA A 74 1.14 5.24 9.73
CA ALA A 74 0.41 5.05 8.49
C ALA A 74 -1.01 5.63 8.54
N LEU A 75 -1.63 5.63 9.73
CA LEU A 75 -2.93 6.26 9.96
C LEU A 75 -2.81 7.78 9.94
N ASP A 76 -1.76 8.34 10.54
CA ASP A 76 -1.48 9.79 10.52
C ASP A 76 -1.23 10.29 9.08
N LEU A 77 -0.61 9.48 8.22
CA LEU A 77 -0.42 9.79 6.80
C LEU A 77 -1.71 9.76 5.97
N ALA A 78 -2.77 9.12 6.46
CA ALA A 78 -4.01 8.93 5.73
C ALA A 78 -5.05 10.04 5.96
N PHE A 79 -4.87 10.88 6.99
CA PHE A 79 -5.84 11.90 7.42
C PHE A 79 -5.18 13.28 7.61
#